data_AF-A0A401TLN8-F1
#
_entry.id   AF-A0A401TLN8-F1
#
_cell.length_a   1.000
_cell.length_b   1.000
_cell.length_c   1.000
_cell.angle_alpha   90.00
_cell.angle_beta   90.00
_cell.angle_gamma   90.00
#
_symmetry.space_group_name_H-M   'P 1'
#
loop_
_entity.id
_entity.type
_entity.pdbx_description
1 polymer ?
#
loop_
_entity_poly.entity_id
_entity_poly.type
_entity_poly.pdbx_seq_one_letter_code
_entity_poly.pdbx_strand_id
1 'polypeptide(L)'
;MCEDTGSSAKELAECVELLLQLGEPAEELCDEFLAHARSRLEEDLSALEAELGQQPGPLPASSPPLSDILEFTDKGCNGFVGDTCLVIASYQDLFVHRPAAGGLVSSDVARMAGAKLVEFVDGLMGRYFGLVERRIRAEKGVGDSSLLVRGLDRFHRRLQAVVKLLPGSRTAAAEGTEIVVRAAQERLRQYLQALQSFYADCLTDVRQSLAAPRLLGKDGANLAELLASVSASILNQVKSVLAYVHLFTAKDVTFSSKAYFK
;
A
#
# COMPACT_ATOMS: atom_id res chain seq x y z
N MET A 1 4.24 22.90 30.51
CA MET A 1 5.28 21.95 30.12
C MET A 1 5.46 22.15 28.63
N CYS A 2 6.58 22.74 28.22
CA CYS A 2 6.81 23.19 26.84
C CYS A 2 6.80 21.99 25.89
N GLU A 3 5.99 22.10 24.84
CA GLU A 3 6.04 21.24 23.67
C GLU A 3 7.22 21.68 22.80
N ASP A 4 8.34 20.95 22.84
CA ASP A 4 9.32 20.96 21.75
C ASP A 4 8.87 19.92 20.71
N THR A 5 7.74 20.21 20.05
CA THR A 5 7.24 19.42 18.93
C THR A 5 7.85 19.94 17.64
N GLY A 6 8.93 19.28 17.23
CA GLY A 6 9.31 19.20 15.82
C GLY A 6 10.38 20.18 15.38
N SER A 7 11.63 19.91 15.77
CA SER A 7 12.72 20.36 14.91
C SER A 7 12.58 19.65 13.56
N SER A 8 12.35 20.41 12.48
CA SER A 8 12.12 19.82 11.17
C SER A 8 13.36 19.02 10.74
N ALA A 9 13.21 17.98 9.90
CA ALA A 9 14.37 17.20 9.41
C ALA A 9 15.48 18.09 8.79
N LYS A 10 15.12 19.29 8.32
CA LYS A 10 16.06 20.31 7.86
C LYS A 10 16.82 21.01 8.99
N GLU A 11 16.14 21.40 10.06
CA GLU A 11 16.78 22.03 11.22
C GLU A 11 17.73 21.06 11.91
N LEU A 12 17.33 19.78 12.04
CA LEU A 12 18.23 18.73 12.53
C LEU A 12 19.46 18.59 11.61
N ALA A 13 19.25 18.63 10.29
CA ALA A 13 20.35 18.56 9.33
C ALA A 13 21.31 19.76 9.45
N GLU A 14 20.79 20.98 9.65
CA GLU A 14 21.60 22.19 9.87
C GLU A 14 22.40 22.10 11.18
N CYS A 15 21.79 21.63 12.28
CA CYS A 15 22.49 21.41 13.55
C CYS A 15 23.62 20.40 13.41
N VAL A 16 23.35 19.25 12.77
CA VAL A 16 24.36 18.21 12.52
C VAL A 16 25.46 18.73 11.59
N GLU A 17 25.12 19.57 10.62
CA GLU A 17 26.13 20.21 9.77
C GLU A 17 27.10 21.07 10.57
N LEU A 18 26.60 21.87 11.52
CA LEU A 18 27.42 22.70 12.40
C LEU A 18 28.29 21.84 13.32
N LEU A 19 27.76 20.76 13.89
CA LEU A 19 28.53 19.84 14.74
C LEU A 19 29.66 19.16 13.97
N LEU A 20 29.42 18.78 12.70
CA LEU A 20 30.46 18.26 11.82
C LEU A 20 31.55 19.32 11.54
N GLN A 21 31.21 20.60 11.45
CA GLN A 21 32.19 21.69 11.31
C GLN A 21 33.00 21.92 12.59
N LEU A 22 32.42 21.62 13.76
CA LEU A 22 33.09 21.70 15.07
C LEU A 22 34.01 20.50 15.35
N GLY A 23 34.02 19.49 14.48
CA GLY A 23 34.93 18.34 14.55
C GLY A 23 34.38 17.15 15.34
N GLU A 24 33.08 17.14 15.65
CA GLU A 24 32.43 15.99 16.28
C GLU A 24 32.50 14.73 15.38
N PRO A 25 32.59 13.52 15.98
CA PRO A 25 32.77 12.29 15.23
C PRO A 25 31.52 11.97 14.41
N ALA A 26 31.71 11.88 13.09
CA ALA A 26 30.63 11.59 12.14
C ALA A 26 29.90 10.27 12.41
N GLU A 27 30.55 9.28 13.06
CA GLU A 27 29.92 8.00 13.41
C GLU A 27 28.83 8.15 14.47
N GLU A 28 29.06 8.96 15.50
CA GLU A 28 28.10 9.22 16.57
C GLU A 28 26.94 10.07 16.04
N LEU A 29 27.25 11.10 15.25
CA LEU A 29 26.24 11.97 14.62
C LEU A 29 25.35 11.22 13.62
N CYS A 30 25.87 10.18 12.94
CA CYS A 30 25.07 9.31 12.10
C CYS A 30 23.96 8.61 12.92
N ASP A 31 24.32 8.06 14.08
CA ASP A 31 23.40 7.31 14.93
C ASP A 31 22.38 8.22 15.59
N GLU A 32 22.80 9.39 16.08
CA GLU A 32 21.90 10.38 16.67
C GLU A 32 20.89 10.93 15.66
N PHE A 33 21.35 11.25 14.44
CA PHE A 33 20.45 11.71 13.37
C PHE A 33 19.39 10.65 13.05
N LEU A 34 19.80 9.39 12.89
CA LEU A 34 18.86 8.30 12.60
C LEU A 34 17.93 8.00 13.79
N ALA A 35 18.40 8.12 15.03
CA ALA A 35 17.57 7.95 16.22
C ALA A 35 16.49 9.04 16.31
N HIS A 36 16.83 10.29 16.04
CA HIS A 36 15.84 11.37 16.00
C HIS A 36 14.85 11.21 14.84
N ALA A 37 15.35 10.89 13.63
CA ALA A 37 14.50 10.61 12.48
C ALA A 37 13.55 9.42 12.74
N ARG A 38 14.01 8.41 13.49
CA ARG A 38 13.22 7.24 13.88
C ARG A 38 11.99 7.65 14.66
N SER A 39 12.13 8.45 15.72
CA SER A 39 11.01 8.82 16.59
C SER A 39 9.86 9.41 15.79
N ARG A 40 10.19 10.38 14.92
CA ARG A 40 9.21 11.04 14.04
C ARG A 40 8.56 10.08 13.05
N LEU A 41 9.35 9.25 12.35
CA LEU A 41 8.79 8.30 11.38
C LEU A 41 7.96 7.21 12.05
N GLU A 42 8.29 6.84 13.29
CA GLU A 42 7.48 5.90 14.07
C GLU A 42 6.18 6.52 14.58
N GLU A 43 6.14 7.83 14.85
CA GLU A 43 4.90 8.57 15.11
C GLU A 43 3.97 8.55 13.89
N ASP A 44 4.50 8.80 12.68
CA ASP A 44 3.74 8.69 11.44
C ASP A 44 3.14 7.29 11.25
N LEU A 45 3.94 6.24 11.50
CA LEU A 45 3.48 4.85 11.42
C LEU A 45 2.43 4.52 12.49
N SER A 46 2.59 5.05 13.70
CA SER A 46 1.65 4.85 14.80
C SER A 46 0.31 5.53 14.52
N ALA A 47 0.32 6.71 13.90
CA ALA A 47 -0.88 7.40 13.44
C ALA A 47 -1.62 6.58 12.38
N LEU A 48 -0.90 6.03 11.40
CA LEU A 48 -1.49 5.12 10.40
C LEU A 48 -2.06 3.85 11.04
N GLU A 49 -1.34 3.26 12.01
CA GLU A 49 -1.82 2.07 12.71
C GLU A 49 -3.11 2.34 13.50
N ALA A 50 -3.24 3.52 14.11
CA ALA A 50 -4.45 3.92 14.81
C ALA A 50 -5.68 3.99 13.87
N GLU A 51 -5.49 4.40 12.61
CA GLU A 51 -6.60 4.42 11.61
C GLU A 51 -7.12 3.04 11.24
N LEU A 52 -6.28 2.00 11.37
CA LEU A 52 -6.65 0.62 11.08
C LEU A 52 -7.46 -0.03 12.22
N GLY A 53 -7.58 0.64 13.38
CA GLY A 53 -8.22 0.10 14.57
C GLY A 53 -7.37 -0.97 15.28
N GLN A 54 -7.79 -1.33 16.51
CA GLN A 54 -7.09 -2.34 17.31
C GLN A 54 -7.15 -3.74 16.68
N GLN A 55 -6.07 -4.51 16.88
CA GLN A 55 -5.95 -5.91 16.48
C GLN A 55 -7.13 -6.77 16.93
N PRO A 56 -7.41 -7.91 16.27
CA PRO A 56 -8.45 -8.84 16.69
C PRO A 56 -8.06 -9.49 18.02
N GLY A 57 -8.57 -8.94 19.13
CA GLY A 57 -8.80 -9.71 20.35
C GLY A 57 -9.95 -10.71 20.16
N PRO A 58 -10.23 -11.59 21.14
CA PRO A 58 -11.20 -12.69 21.01
C PRO A 58 -12.68 -12.27 20.92
N LEU A 59 -12.97 -10.98 20.70
CA LEU A 59 -14.31 -10.41 20.66
C LEU A 59 -14.69 -10.01 19.22
N PRO A 60 -15.97 -10.09 18.85
CA PRO A 60 -16.40 -9.94 17.46
C PRO A 60 -16.14 -8.51 16.95
N ALA A 61 -15.38 -8.44 15.85
CA ALA A 61 -15.24 -7.36 14.86
C ALA A 61 -15.48 -5.93 15.37
N SER A 62 -14.44 -5.24 15.81
CA SER A 62 -13.57 -4.40 14.97
C SER A 62 -14.36 -3.27 14.28
N SER A 63 -14.25 -2.07 14.84
CA SER A 63 -14.72 -0.83 14.23
C SER A 63 -14.28 -0.77 12.76
N PRO A 64 -15.13 -0.28 11.83
CA PRO A 64 -14.72 -0.07 10.45
C PRO A 64 -13.48 0.85 10.40
N PRO A 65 -12.58 0.69 9.40
CA PRO A 65 -11.46 1.59 9.23
C PRO A 65 -11.96 3.03 9.17
N LEU A 66 -11.22 3.96 9.79
CA LEU A 66 -11.65 5.36 9.89
C LEU A 66 -11.69 6.08 8.53
N SER A 67 -10.94 5.56 7.55
CA SER A 67 -10.72 6.16 6.23
C SER A 67 -10.83 5.10 5.12
N ASP A 68 -11.19 5.55 3.91
CA ASP A 68 -11.13 4.68 2.73
C ASP A 68 -9.66 4.37 2.34
N ILE A 69 -9.46 3.37 1.48
CA ILE A 69 -8.11 2.90 1.16
C ILE A 69 -7.27 3.94 0.43
N LEU A 70 -7.89 4.80 -0.37
CA LEU A 70 -7.18 5.84 -1.10
C LEU A 70 -6.71 6.93 -0.12
N GLU A 71 -7.59 7.37 0.78
CA GLU A 71 -7.25 8.35 1.81
C GLU A 71 -6.15 7.82 2.75
N PHE A 72 -6.27 6.58 3.23
CA PHE A 72 -5.23 5.92 4.04
C PHE A 72 -3.87 5.91 3.30
N THR A 73 -3.90 5.55 2.02
CA THR A 73 -2.67 5.49 1.21
C THR A 73 -2.07 6.88 1.02
N ASP A 74 -2.90 7.90 0.78
CA ASP A 74 -2.43 9.27 0.63
C ASP A 74 -1.78 9.80 1.91
N LYS A 75 -2.36 9.52 3.08
CA LYS A 75 -1.75 9.87 4.37
C LYS A 75 -0.38 9.22 4.53
N GLY A 76 -0.28 7.91 4.27
CA GLY A 76 1.01 7.21 4.36
C GLY A 76 2.03 7.69 3.33
N CYS A 77 1.60 8.01 2.11
CA CYS A 77 2.49 8.49 1.04
C CYS A 77 2.97 9.93 1.25
N ASN A 78 2.12 10.79 1.80
CA ASN A 78 2.41 12.22 1.98
C ASN A 78 3.11 12.48 3.33
N GLY A 79 2.76 11.76 4.39
CA GLY A 79 3.47 11.77 5.68
C GLY A 79 4.69 10.85 5.62
N PHE A 80 4.54 9.62 6.12
CA PHE A 80 5.64 8.67 6.29
C PHE A 80 6.60 8.55 5.09
N VAL A 81 6.11 8.25 3.88
CA VAL A 81 7.00 8.07 2.71
C VAL A 81 7.64 9.38 2.27
N GLY A 82 6.93 10.51 2.44
CA GLY A 82 7.45 11.84 2.16
C GLY A 82 8.60 12.21 3.10
N ASP A 83 8.37 12.03 4.40
CA ASP A 83 9.35 12.29 5.44
C ASP A 83 10.55 11.35 5.34
N THR A 84 10.33 10.08 5.00
CA THR A 84 11.41 9.12 4.70
C THR A 84 12.29 9.60 3.54
N CYS A 85 11.71 10.14 2.46
CA CYS A 85 12.48 10.69 1.35
C CYS A 85 13.33 11.91 1.77
N LEU A 86 12.79 12.77 2.65
CA LEU A 86 13.54 13.91 3.19
C LEU A 86 14.71 13.45 4.06
N VAL A 87 14.48 12.49 4.95
CA VAL A 87 15.53 11.89 5.79
C VAL A 87 16.63 11.26 4.93
N ILE A 88 16.28 10.51 3.89
CA ILE A 88 17.25 9.91 2.96
C ILE A 88 18.11 10.99 2.30
N ALA A 89 17.50 12.04 1.74
CA ALA A 89 18.22 13.10 1.05
C ALA A 89 19.16 13.86 2.01
N SER A 90 18.64 14.31 3.15
CA SER A 90 19.42 15.04 4.16
C SER A 90 20.59 14.20 4.71
N TYR A 91 20.35 12.92 5.01
CA TYR A 91 21.39 12.03 5.52
C TYR A 91 22.48 11.78 4.47
N GLN A 92 22.09 11.55 3.21
CA GLN A 92 23.04 11.34 2.12
C GLN A 92 23.92 12.57 1.90
N ASP A 93 23.35 13.78 1.94
CA ASP A 93 24.11 15.02 1.76
C ASP A 93 25.11 15.25 2.90
N LEU A 94 24.72 14.94 4.15
CA LEU A 94 25.57 15.13 5.32
C LEU A 94 26.71 14.11 5.42
N PHE A 95 26.44 12.83 5.15
CA PHE A 95 27.33 11.73 5.52
C PHE A 95 27.85 10.90 4.35
N VAL A 96 27.14 10.86 3.22
CA VAL A 96 27.47 9.98 2.08
C VAL A 96 28.13 10.74 0.93
N HIS A 97 27.60 11.90 0.54
CA HIS A 97 28.11 12.70 -0.57
C HIS A 97 29.22 13.68 -0.16
N ARG A 98 29.24 14.13 1.10
CA ARG A 98 30.25 15.05 1.66
C ARG A 98 31.72 14.59 1.50
N PRO A 99 32.09 13.30 1.68
CA PRO A 99 33.44 12.80 1.41
C PRO A 99 33.89 12.97 -0.05
N ALA A 100 32.97 12.86 -1.01
CA ALA A 100 33.29 12.93 -2.44
C ALA A 100 33.65 14.35 -2.91
N ALA A 101 33.27 15.37 -2.14
CA ALA A 101 33.52 16.79 -2.43
C ALA A 101 34.77 17.36 -1.72
N GLY A 102 35.65 16.49 -1.19
CA GLY A 102 36.87 16.93 -0.48
C GLY A 102 36.69 17.22 1.01
N GLY A 103 35.63 16.69 1.62
CA GLY A 103 35.36 16.81 3.06
C GLY A 103 36.22 15.90 3.95
N LEU A 104 36.29 16.22 5.25
CA LEU A 104 37.08 15.55 6.30
C LEU A 104 36.66 14.10 6.61
N VAL A 105 35.61 13.58 5.96
CA VAL A 105 35.01 12.28 6.27
C VAL A 105 35.71 11.19 5.45
N SER A 106 36.20 10.14 6.12
CA SER A 106 36.82 8.99 5.45
C SER A 106 35.82 8.24 4.56
N SER A 107 36.30 7.67 3.45
CA SER A 107 35.52 6.77 2.58
C SER A 107 34.90 5.60 3.34
N ASP A 108 35.51 5.15 4.43
CA ASP A 108 34.97 4.07 5.28
C ASP A 108 33.72 4.51 6.06
N VAL A 109 33.72 5.75 6.57
CA VAL A 109 32.58 6.33 7.28
C VAL A 109 31.40 6.54 6.33
N ALA A 110 31.65 6.99 5.10
CA ALA A 110 30.62 7.15 4.07
C ALA A 110 29.92 5.83 3.72
N ARG A 111 30.71 4.75 3.58
CA ARG A 111 30.19 3.41 3.31
C ARG A 111 29.39 2.86 4.49
N MET A 112 29.88 3.06 5.71
CA MET A 112 29.19 2.68 6.93
C MET A 112 27.86 3.44 7.07
N ALA A 113 27.86 4.76 6.88
CA ALA A 113 26.67 5.60 6.89
C ALA A 113 25.64 5.14 5.85
N GLY A 114 26.09 4.85 4.62
CA GLY A 114 25.23 4.30 3.58
C GLY A 114 24.58 2.96 3.97
N ALA A 115 25.33 2.06 4.61
CA ALA A 115 24.79 0.79 5.09
C ALA A 115 23.77 0.98 6.23
N LYS A 116 24.07 1.84 7.22
CA LYS A 116 23.14 2.20 8.31
C LYS A 116 21.84 2.78 7.77
N LEU A 117 21.91 3.66 6.77
CA LEU A 117 20.73 4.26 6.14
C LEU A 117 19.86 3.19 5.44
N VAL A 118 20.46 2.25 4.72
CA VAL A 118 19.71 1.16 4.07
C VAL A 118 18.99 0.31 5.09
N GLU A 119 19.68 -0.14 6.15
CA GLU A 119 19.06 -0.94 7.22
C GLU A 119 17.93 -0.19 7.93
N PHE A 120 18.16 1.10 8.22
CA PHE A 120 17.17 1.98 8.83
C PHE A 120 15.89 2.09 7.99
N VAL A 121 16.03 2.41 6.70
CA VAL A 121 14.90 2.56 5.79
C VAL A 121 14.19 1.23 5.57
N ASP A 122 14.93 0.13 5.35
CA ASP A 122 14.34 -1.18 5.13
C ASP A 122 13.48 -1.63 6.33
N GLY A 123 13.94 -1.38 7.57
CA GLY A 123 13.19 -1.70 8.78
C GLY A 123 11.87 -0.92 8.90
N LEU A 124 11.88 0.39 8.61
CA LEU A 124 10.68 1.22 8.66
C LEU A 124 9.71 0.91 7.51
N MET A 125 10.24 0.68 6.30
CA MET A 125 9.43 0.30 5.15
C MET A 125 8.73 -1.04 5.35
N GLY A 126 9.39 -2.01 5.98
CA GLY A 126 8.76 -3.28 6.36
C GLY A 126 7.54 -3.10 7.27
N ARG A 127 7.64 -2.21 8.28
CA ARG A 127 6.48 -1.86 9.13
C ARG A 127 5.37 -1.21 8.33
N TYR A 128 5.68 -0.22 7.49
CA TYR A 128 4.71 0.46 6.64
C TYR A 128 3.98 -0.52 5.71
N PHE A 129 4.71 -1.44 5.09
CA PHE A 129 4.16 -2.48 4.22
C PHE A 129 3.20 -3.40 4.96
N GLY A 130 3.51 -3.79 6.19
CA GLY A 130 2.58 -4.53 7.05
C GLY A 130 1.25 -3.78 7.28
N LEU A 131 1.31 -2.45 7.46
CA LEU A 131 0.10 -1.62 7.62
C LEU A 131 -0.71 -1.54 6.32
N VAL A 132 -0.04 -1.32 5.18
CA VAL A 132 -0.69 -1.28 3.86
C VAL A 132 -1.34 -2.62 3.52
N GLU A 133 -0.67 -3.74 3.75
CA GLU A 133 -1.26 -5.07 3.54
C GLU A 133 -2.48 -5.31 4.45
N ARG A 134 -2.42 -4.91 5.72
CA ARG A 134 -3.58 -4.97 6.63
C ARG A 134 -4.75 -4.14 6.10
N ARG A 135 -4.49 -2.92 5.61
CA ARG A 135 -5.52 -2.06 5.02
C ARG A 135 -6.15 -2.68 3.79
N ILE A 136 -5.34 -3.22 2.88
CA ILE A 136 -5.82 -3.90 1.66
C ILE A 136 -6.70 -5.10 2.03
N ARG A 137 -6.32 -5.90 3.03
CA ARG A 137 -7.10 -7.06 3.49
C ARG A 137 -8.45 -6.67 4.11
N ALA A 138 -8.56 -5.46 4.65
CA ALA A 138 -9.82 -4.94 5.19
C ALA A 138 -10.84 -4.56 4.10
N GLU A 139 -10.42 -4.39 2.84
CA GLU A 139 -11.30 -4.11 1.70
C GLU A 139 -12.12 -5.36 1.31
N LYS A 140 -13.21 -5.59 2.03
CA LYS A 140 -14.15 -6.69 1.81
C LYS A 140 -15.19 -6.31 0.77
N GLY A 141 -15.30 -7.09 -0.31
CA GLY A 141 -16.39 -7.00 -1.27
C GLY A 141 -15.93 -6.87 -2.72
N VAL A 142 -16.69 -7.43 -3.66
CA VAL A 142 -16.42 -7.44 -5.11
C VAL A 142 -17.10 -6.29 -5.87
N GLY A 143 -17.34 -5.17 -5.18
CA GLY A 143 -17.92 -3.97 -5.77
C GLY A 143 -16.89 -3.13 -6.54
N ASP A 144 -17.20 -1.83 -6.65
CA ASP A 144 -16.29 -0.86 -7.28
C ASP A 144 -14.89 -0.92 -6.66
N SER A 145 -13.89 -1.23 -7.50
CA SER A 145 -12.48 -1.31 -7.12
C SER A 145 -11.68 -0.09 -7.56
N SER A 146 -12.36 0.99 -7.96
CA SER A 146 -11.72 2.24 -8.37
C SER A 146 -10.79 2.80 -7.26
N LEU A 147 -11.25 2.87 -6.01
CA LEU A 147 -10.46 3.37 -4.89
C LEU A 147 -9.27 2.47 -4.56
N LEU A 148 -9.46 1.15 -4.58
CA LEU A 148 -8.37 0.18 -4.39
C LEU A 148 -7.29 0.36 -5.45
N VAL A 149 -7.67 0.36 -6.73
CA VAL A 149 -6.72 0.48 -7.84
C VAL A 149 -5.98 1.82 -7.78
N ARG A 150 -6.68 2.93 -7.51
CA ARG A 150 -6.06 4.25 -7.35
C ARG A 150 -5.12 4.31 -6.15
N GLY A 151 -5.51 3.69 -5.02
CA GLY A 151 -4.64 3.56 -3.85
C GLY A 151 -3.36 2.80 -4.18
N LEU A 152 -3.49 1.62 -4.80
CA LEU A 152 -2.34 0.82 -5.23
C LEU A 152 -1.42 1.58 -6.23
N ASP A 153 -1.99 2.36 -7.15
CA ASP A 153 -1.20 3.17 -8.09
C ASP A 153 -0.43 4.27 -7.37
N ARG A 154 -1.10 4.98 -6.46
CA ARG A 154 -0.50 6.05 -5.65
C ARG A 154 0.65 5.51 -4.80
N PHE A 155 0.40 4.41 -4.09
CA PHE A 155 1.41 3.67 -3.32
C PHE A 155 2.60 3.30 -4.20
N HIS A 156 2.35 2.63 -5.33
CA HIS A 156 3.42 2.20 -6.24
C HIS A 156 4.28 3.36 -6.74
N ARG A 157 3.65 4.46 -7.19
CA ARG A 157 4.34 5.67 -7.68
C ARG A 157 5.21 6.29 -6.60
N ARG A 158 4.69 6.42 -5.38
CA ARG A 158 5.41 7.06 -4.29
C ARG A 158 6.63 6.25 -3.88
N LEU A 159 6.52 4.92 -3.88
CA LEU A 159 7.66 4.04 -3.62
C LEU A 159 8.79 4.18 -4.64
N GLN A 160 8.48 4.52 -5.91
CA GLN A 160 9.54 4.76 -6.89
C GLN A 160 10.46 5.92 -6.50
N ALA A 161 10.02 6.88 -5.68
CA ALA A 161 10.90 7.93 -5.17
C ALA A 161 11.94 7.36 -4.21
N VAL A 162 11.52 6.48 -3.28
CA VAL A 162 12.42 5.81 -2.32
C VAL A 162 13.44 4.95 -3.07
N VAL A 163 12.98 4.16 -4.05
CA VAL A 163 13.86 3.31 -4.87
C VAL A 163 14.91 4.11 -5.64
N LYS A 164 14.55 5.31 -6.12
CA LYS A 164 15.49 6.20 -6.82
C LYS A 164 16.51 6.82 -5.89
N LEU A 165 16.09 7.23 -4.68
CA LEU A 165 16.97 7.84 -3.69
C LEU A 165 17.91 6.81 -3.04
N LEU A 166 17.44 5.57 -2.88
CA LEU A 166 18.16 4.51 -2.18
C LEU A 166 18.13 3.19 -2.97
N PRO A 167 18.85 3.09 -4.09
CA PRO A 167 18.82 1.90 -4.95
C PRO A 167 19.37 0.63 -4.28
N GLY A 168 20.09 0.77 -3.16
CA GLY A 168 20.55 -0.35 -2.34
C GLY A 168 19.46 -0.99 -1.46
N SER A 169 18.32 -0.31 -1.25
CA SER A 169 17.17 -0.84 -0.51
C SER A 169 16.44 -1.88 -1.36
N ARG A 170 16.42 -3.14 -0.90
CA ARG A 170 15.71 -4.22 -1.59
C ARG A 170 14.22 -4.19 -1.27
N THR A 171 13.90 -3.80 -0.04
CA THR A 171 12.54 -3.80 0.51
C THR A 171 11.64 -2.88 -0.31
N ALA A 172 12.04 -1.62 -0.51
CA ALA A 172 11.18 -0.62 -1.18
C ALA A 172 10.78 -0.99 -2.62
N ALA A 173 11.67 -1.63 -3.38
CA ALA A 173 11.44 -1.96 -4.79
C ALA A 173 10.69 -3.28 -4.98
N ALA A 174 11.19 -4.36 -4.38
CA ALA A 174 10.70 -5.71 -4.61
C ALA A 174 9.37 -5.95 -3.86
N GLU A 175 9.36 -5.73 -2.55
CA GLU A 175 8.19 -6.01 -1.71
C GLU A 175 7.03 -5.08 -2.04
N GLY A 176 7.30 -3.79 -2.26
CA GLY A 176 6.27 -2.83 -2.67
C GLY A 176 5.55 -3.23 -3.96
N THR A 177 6.29 -3.74 -4.96
CA THR A 177 5.68 -4.26 -6.20
C THR A 177 4.91 -5.55 -5.92
N GLU A 178 5.44 -6.43 -5.08
CA GLU A 178 4.82 -7.69 -4.72
C GLU A 178 3.47 -7.49 -4.00
N ILE A 179 3.36 -6.49 -3.11
CA ILE A 179 2.10 -6.14 -2.43
C ILE A 179 1.01 -5.79 -3.44
N VAL A 180 1.34 -4.98 -4.46
CA VAL A 180 0.38 -4.61 -5.52
C VAL A 180 -0.06 -5.84 -6.32
N VAL A 181 0.88 -6.73 -6.66
CA VAL A 181 0.58 -7.99 -7.37
C VAL A 181 -0.31 -8.90 -6.53
N ARG A 182 0.02 -9.10 -5.25
CA ARG A 182 -0.77 -9.92 -4.32
C ARG A 182 -2.17 -9.34 -4.15
N ALA A 183 -2.32 -8.02 -4.02
CA ALA A 183 -3.62 -7.35 -3.92
C ALA A 183 -4.48 -7.59 -5.17
N ALA A 184 -3.90 -7.47 -6.37
CA ALA A 184 -4.57 -7.74 -7.63
C ALA A 184 -4.98 -9.23 -7.76
N GLN A 185 -4.09 -10.16 -7.43
CA GLN A 185 -4.39 -11.59 -7.44
C GLN A 185 -5.52 -11.94 -6.47
N GLU A 186 -5.49 -11.41 -5.26
CA GLU A 186 -6.51 -11.66 -4.26
C GLU A 186 -7.87 -11.12 -4.72
N ARG A 187 -7.88 -9.94 -5.34
CA ARG A 187 -9.09 -9.36 -5.92
C ARG A 187 -9.65 -10.23 -7.05
N LEU A 188 -8.79 -10.77 -7.92
CA LEU A 188 -9.20 -11.71 -8.96
C LEU A 188 -9.79 -13.00 -8.39
N ARG A 189 -9.21 -13.55 -7.32
CA ARG A 189 -9.77 -14.71 -6.62
C ARG A 189 -11.17 -14.42 -6.07
N GLN A 190 -11.36 -13.27 -5.43
CA GLN A 190 -12.66 -12.85 -4.91
C GLN A 190 -13.70 -12.68 -6.02
N TYR A 191 -13.33 -12.06 -7.15
CA TYR A 191 -14.22 -11.95 -8.31
C TYR A 191 -14.63 -13.31 -8.88
N LEU A 192 -13.67 -14.22 -9.02
CA LEU A 192 -13.95 -15.57 -9.50
C LEU A 192 -14.91 -16.31 -8.57
N GLN A 193 -14.68 -16.25 -7.26
CA GLN A 193 -15.53 -16.88 -6.26
C GLN A 193 -16.95 -16.28 -6.29
N ALA A 194 -17.08 -14.95 -6.39
CA ALA A 194 -18.37 -14.29 -6.48
C ALA A 194 -19.12 -14.66 -7.76
N LEU A 195 -18.43 -14.78 -8.89
CA LEU A 195 -19.02 -15.20 -10.16
C LEU A 195 -19.52 -16.65 -10.10
N GLN A 196 -18.74 -17.54 -9.46
CA GLN A 196 -19.14 -18.92 -9.24
C GLN A 196 -20.37 -19.02 -8.33
N SER A 197 -20.41 -18.25 -7.24
CA SER A 197 -21.59 -18.18 -6.35
C SER A 197 -22.81 -17.68 -7.10
N PHE A 198 -22.68 -16.55 -7.81
CA PHE A 198 -23.77 -15.97 -8.61
C PHE A 198 -24.31 -16.95 -9.64
N TYR A 199 -23.43 -17.71 -10.31
CA TYR A 199 -23.85 -18.74 -11.25
C TYR A 199 -24.64 -19.87 -10.57
N ALA A 200 -24.17 -20.34 -9.41
CA ALA A 200 -24.87 -21.37 -8.62
C ALA A 200 -26.25 -20.88 -8.12
N ASP A 201 -26.35 -19.61 -7.73
CA ASP A 201 -27.61 -18.98 -7.32
C ASP A 201 -28.58 -18.92 -8.51
N CYS A 202 -28.12 -18.47 -9.68
CA CYS A 202 -28.93 -18.46 -10.92
C CYS A 202 -29.48 -19.87 -11.25
N LEU A 203 -28.66 -20.91 -11.13
CA LEU A 203 -29.11 -22.29 -11.36
C LEU A 203 -30.12 -22.76 -10.31
N THR A 204 -29.94 -22.33 -9.06
CA THR A 204 -30.88 -22.63 -7.97
C THR A 204 -32.24 -21.98 -8.23
N ASP A 205 -32.26 -20.73 -8.69
CA ASP A 205 -33.49 -20.00 -9.04
C ASP A 205 -34.24 -20.66 -10.21
N VAL A 206 -33.51 -21.12 -11.23
CA VAL A 206 -34.10 -21.91 -12.33
C VAL A 206 -34.71 -23.19 -11.79
N ARG A 207 -33.96 -23.93 -10.96
CA ARG A 207 -34.45 -25.19 -10.38
C ARG A 207 -35.70 -24.97 -9.54
N GLN A 208 -35.75 -23.91 -8.74
CA GLN A 208 -36.92 -23.54 -7.94
C GLN A 208 -38.11 -23.18 -8.84
N SER A 209 -37.88 -22.39 -9.89
CA SER A 209 -38.92 -22.01 -10.86
C SER A 209 -39.51 -23.22 -11.59
N LEU A 210 -38.68 -24.22 -11.92
CA LEU A 210 -39.11 -25.47 -12.54
C LEU A 210 -39.87 -26.40 -11.58
N ALA A 211 -39.47 -26.42 -10.31
CA ALA A 211 -40.06 -27.28 -9.28
C ALA A 211 -41.34 -26.68 -8.64
N ALA A 212 -41.64 -25.42 -8.91
CA ALA A 212 -42.78 -24.72 -8.32
C ALA A 212 -44.13 -25.41 -8.67
N PRO A 213 -45.04 -25.60 -7.68
CA PRO A 213 -46.34 -26.24 -7.92
C PRO A 213 -47.15 -25.46 -8.97
N ARG A 214 -47.69 -26.18 -9.95
CA ARG A 214 -48.56 -25.60 -10.98
C ARG A 214 -49.92 -25.30 -10.37
N LEU A 215 -50.29 -24.02 -10.26
CA LEU A 215 -51.65 -23.63 -9.91
C LEU A 215 -52.58 -23.95 -11.09
N LEU A 216 -53.75 -24.52 -10.80
CA LEU A 216 -54.78 -24.84 -11.78
C LEU A 216 -55.12 -23.60 -12.62
N GLY A 217 -54.89 -23.67 -13.94
CA GLY A 217 -55.20 -22.60 -14.88
C GLY A 217 -54.04 -21.66 -15.25
N LYS A 218 -52.82 -21.88 -14.72
CA LYS A 218 -51.62 -21.12 -15.11
C LYS A 218 -50.67 -22.01 -15.92
N ASP A 219 -50.20 -21.51 -17.06
CA ASP A 219 -49.12 -22.16 -17.83
C ASP A 219 -47.89 -22.35 -16.92
N GLY A 220 -47.20 -23.49 -17.09
CA GLY A 220 -45.99 -23.81 -16.33
C GLY A 220 -44.86 -22.82 -16.62
N ALA A 221 -43.73 -22.97 -15.92
CA ALA A 221 -42.56 -22.12 -16.12
C ALA A 221 -42.14 -22.06 -17.61
N ASN A 222 -42.08 -20.85 -18.18
CA ASN A 222 -41.66 -20.64 -19.56
C ASN A 222 -40.13 -20.82 -19.68
N LEU A 223 -39.71 -21.96 -20.23
CA LEU A 223 -38.30 -22.32 -20.38
C LEU A 223 -37.51 -21.30 -21.20
N ALA A 224 -38.12 -20.72 -22.24
CA ALA A 224 -37.45 -19.73 -23.09
C ALA A 224 -37.16 -18.45 -22.33
N GLU A 225 -38.10 -18.00 -21.48
CA GLU A 225 -37.92 -16.83 -20.62
C GLU A 225 -36.88 -17.08 -19.53
N LEU A 226 -36.90 -18.25 -18.88
CA LEU A 226 -35.90 -18.63 -17.89
C LEU A 226 -34.49 -18.66 -18.50
N LEU A 227 -34.34 -19.27 -19.68
CA LEU A 227 -33.06 -19.32 -20.38
C LEU A 227 -32.56 -17.91 -20.75
N ALA A 228 -33.44 -17.07 -21.31
CA ALA A 228 -33.09 -15.71 -21.69
C ALA A 228 -32.68 -14.87 -20.46
N SER A 229 -33.43 -14.97 -19.35
CA SER A 229 -33.15 -14.27 -18.10
C SER A 229 -31.79 -14.67 -17.51
N VAL A 230 -31.52 -15.96 -17.38
CA VAL A 230 -30.26 -16.47 -16.84
C VAL A 230 -29.08 -16.09 -17.74
N SER A 231 -29.24 -16.22 -19.05
CA SER A 231 -28.21 -15.83 -20.01
C SER A 231 -27.88 -14.33 -19.90
N ALA A 232 -28.91 -13.47 -19.81
CA ALA A 232 -28.71 -12.03 -19.66
C ALA A 232 -28.04 -11.68 -18.33
N SER A 233 -28.47 -12.29 -17.23
CA SER A 233 -27.92 -12.08 -15.88
C SER A 233 -26.45 -12.48 -15.79
N ILE A 234 -26.09 -13.68 -16.28
CA ILE A 234 -24.70 -14.14 -16.31
C ILE A 234 -23.84 -13.23 -17.19
N LEU A 235 -24.31 -12.89 -18.41
CA LEU A 235 -23.57 -12.03 -19.32
C LEU A 235 -23.30 -10.65 -18.70
N ASN A 236 -24.30 -10.06 -18.04
CA ASN A 236 -24.15 -8.77 -17.38
C ASN A 236 -23.18 -8.86 -16.20
N GLN A 237 -23.24 -9.92 -15.39
CA GLN A 237 -22.31 -10.11 -14.28
C GLN A 237 -20.86 -10.27 -14.76
N VAL A 238 -20.64 -11.05 -15.83
CA VAL A 238 -19.31 -11.21 -16.45
C VAL A 238 -18.78 -9.88 -16.97
N LYS A 239 -19.63 -9.08 -17.64
CA LYS A 239 -19.25 -7.74 -18.12
C LYS A 239 -18.85 -6.81 -16.98
N SER A 240 -19.61 -6.80 -15.88
CA SER A 240 -19.31 -5.99 -14.71
C SER A 240 -17.97 -6.37 -14.08
N VAL A 241 -17.73 -7.66 -13.86
CA VAL A 241 -16.45 -8.16 -13.32
C VAL A 241 -15.29 -7.81 -14.26
N LEU A 242 -15.47 -7.98 -15.57
CA LEU A 242 -14.44 -7.63 -16.56
C LEU A 242 -14.11 -6.12 -16.51
N ALA A 243 -15.11 -5.26 -16.36
CA ALA A 243 -14.90 -3.82 -16.21
C ALA A 243 -14.05 -3.49 -14.98
N TYR A 244 -14.30 -4.17 -13.84
CA TYR A 244 -13.49 -3.97 -12.64
C TYR A 244 -12.06 -4.49 -12.78
N VAL A 245 -11.87 -5.65 -13.42
CA VAL A 245 -10.54 -6.21 -13.68
C VAL A 245 -9.74 -5.31 -14.61
N HIS A 246 -10.38 -4.73 -15.63
CA HIS A 246 -9.73 -3.81 -16.56
C HIS A 246 -9.13 -2.57 -15.88
N LEU A 247 -9.62 -2.17 -14.70
CA LEU A 247 -9.02 -1.07 -13.93
C LEU A 247 -7.56 -1.38 -13.57
N PHE A 248 -7.21 -2.64 -13.26
CA PHE A 248 -5.84 -3.03 -12.90
C PHE A 248 -4.87 -3.00 -14.10
N THR A 249 -5.38 -3.07 -15.32
CA THR A 249 -4.61 -3.08 -16.57
C THR A 249 -4.77 -1.80 -17.37
N ALA A 250 -5.42 -0.78 -16.80
CA ALA A 250 -5.67 0.48 -17.48
C ALA A 250 -4.33 1.22 -17.73
N LYS A 251 -4.21 1.86 -18.90
CA LYS A 251 -2.93 2.47 -19.35
C LYS A 251 -2.48 3.65 -18.48
N ASP A 252 -3.41 4.29 -17.78
CA ASP A 252 -3.18 5.40 -16.86
C ASP A 252 -2.65 4.96 -15.49
N VAL A 253 -2.73 3.67 -15.19
CA VAL A 253 -2.15 3.04 -13.99
C VAL A 253 -0.70 2.67 -14.25
N THR A 254 0.22 3.16 -13.42
CA THR A 254 1.66 3.02 -13.62
C THR A 254 2.19 1.61 -13.40
N PHE A 255 1.66 0.88 -12.41
CA PHE A 255 2.09 -0.49 -12.16
C PHE A 255 1.69 -1.45 -13.29
N SER A 256 0.73 -1.07 -14.15
CA SER A 256 0.31 -1.88 -15.32
C SER A 256 1.45 -2.13 -16.31
N SER A 257 2.49 -1.28 -16.28
CA SER A 257 3.68 -1.41 -17.14
C SER A 257 4.58 -2.60 -16.77
N LYS A 258 4.41 -3.19 -15.57
CA LYS A 258 5.18 -4.35 -15.11
C LYS A 258 4.75 -5.60 -15.86
N ALA A 259 5.69 -6.53 -16.08
CA ALA A 259 5.46 -7.74 -16.88
C ALA A 259 4.26 -8.59 -16.43
N TYR A 260 3.91 -8.53 -15.15
CA TYR A 260 2.77 -9.27 -14.60
C TYR A 260 1.39 -8.73 -15.04
N PHE A 261 1.31 -7.45 -15.42
CA PHE A 261 0.07 -6.77 -15.81
C PHE A 261 -0.04 -6.53 -17.33
N LYS A 262 0.92 -7.06 -18.11
CA LYS A 262 0.96 -6.97 -19.57
C LYS A 262 0.42 -8.21 -20.25
#